data_AF-A0A951QKS4-F1
#
_entry.id   AF-A0A951QKS4-F1
#
_cell.length_a   1.000
_cell.length_b   1.000
_cell.length_c   1.000
_cell.angle_alpha   90.00
_cell.angle_beta   90.00
_cell.angle_gamma   90.00
#
_symmetry.space_group_name_H-M   'P 1'
#
loop_
_entity.id
_entity.type
_entity.pdbx_description
1 polymer ?
#
loop_
_entity_poly.entity_id
_entity_poly.type
_entity_poly.pdbx_seq_one_letter_code
_entity_poly.pdbx_strand_id
1 'polypeptide(L)'
;MLAGPFWGNVDEVMSDEQNFYVPTPRNYLVKDGKIVDKLSWKREKKVWLNQEGETPTDKYESNTWLAMNQWMEPKEVKKNPWRFLAHLHPRLELDERHTIRNHQEQGSLFLENSVQMKTGTCLVYLSNTKLDPGWYRFGGEGHMVDVRCEPIRSTLHIFLQVPVGNTFALITPGVWGSNRLSKREPVELKKRDETFYEQAEPEKQEKNVWKLEALFTDRPIPFRYRLGGKGETKLMSRGRYAVPAGTVYVLEEPINQPWQDWDVNWFPQEGPSLKRWGCGLALPLPSAVDPFSNLSPHRENA
;
A
#
# COMPACT_ATOMS: atom_id res chain seq x y z
N MET A 1 4.81 10.66 -10.22
CA MET A 1 4.16 9.95 -9.11
C MET A 1 3.63 8.66 -9.68
N LEU A 2 3.82 7.54 -8.99
CA LEU A 2 3.42 6.21 -9.43
C LEU A 2 2.92 5.45 -8.20
N ALA A 3 1.67 5.01 -8.16
CA ALA A 3 1.11 4.26 -7.05
C ALA A 3 0.49 2.93 -7.52
N GLY A 4 0.72 1.86 -6.75
CA GLY A 4 0.33 0.50 -7.08
C GLY A 4 1.38 -0.51 -6.60
N PRO A 5 1.36 -1.77 -7.08
CA PRO A 5 0.38 -2.29 -8.05
C PRO A 5 -1.02 -2.49 -7.46
N PHE A 6 -2.02 -2.11 -8.25
CA PHE A 6 -3.38 -2.60 -8.16
C PHE A 6 -3.63 -3.64 -9.27
N TRP A 7 -4.85 -4.14 -9.39
CA TRP A 7 -5.21 -4.99 -10.52
C TRP A 7 -6.65 -4.75 -10.98
N GLY A 8 -6.96 -5.08 -12.23
CA GLY A 8 -8.32 -4.97 -12.76
C GLY A 8 -8.57 -5.97 -13.88
N ASN A 9 -9.84 -6.12 -14.25
CA ASN A 9 -10.20 -6.77 -15.51
C ASN A 9 -9.91 -5.79 -16.64
N VAL A 10 -9.27 -6.24 -17.72
CA VAL A 10 -8.84 -5.36 -18.82
C VAL A 10 -10.02 -4.57 -19.38
N ASP A 11 -11.16 -5.21 -19.61
CA ASP A 11 -12.34 -4.56 -20.16
C ASP A 11 -12.93 -3.51 -19.21
N GLU A 12 -12.91 -3.75 -17.89
CA GLU A 12 -13.39 -2.80 -16.88
C GLU A 12 -12.47 -1.59 -16.75
N VAL A 13 -11.15 -1.80 -16.78
CA VAL A 13 -10.15 -0.73 -16.70
C VAL A 13 -10.20 0.18 -17.93
N MET A 14 -10.56 -0.38 -19.09
CA MET A 14 -10.67 0.33 -20.36
C MET A 14 -12.07 0.91 -20.61
N SER A 15 -13.06 0.57 -19.78
CA SER A 15 -14.43 1.07 -19.89
C SER A 15 -14.54 2.55 -19.51
N ASP A 16 -15.67 3.19 -19.84
CA ASP A 16 -15.94 4.58 -19.46
C ASP A 16 -16.14 4.75 -17.95
N GLU A 17 -16.58 3.71 -17.23
CA GLU A 17 -16.74 3.75 -15.77
C GLU A 17 -15.42 3.55 -15.02
N GLN A 18 -14.39 2.99 -15.69
CA GLN A 18 -13.08 2.64 -15.14
C GLN A 18 -13.11 2.02 -13.75
N ASN A 19 -12.97 0.70 -13.69
CA ASN A 19 -12.90 0.00 -12.43
C ASN A 19 -11.64 -0.85 -12.29
N PHE A 20 -11.10 -0.87 -11.09
CA PHE A 20 -10.01 -1.73 -10.67
C PHE A 20 -10.14 -2.01 -9.18
N TYR A 21 -9.35 -2.95 -8.69
CA TYR A 21 -9.43 -3.43 -7.33
C TYR A 21 -8.25 -2.90 -6.50
N VAL A 22 -8.55 -2.40 -5.32
CA VAL A 22 -7.60 -1.92 -4.31
C VAL A 22 -7.65 -2.81 -3.06
N PRO A 23 -6.61 -2.82 -2.20
CA PRO A 23 -6.66 -3.59 -0.96
C PRO A 23 -7.86 -3.21 -0.10
N THR A 24 -8.63 -4.22 0.35
CA THR A 24 -9.81 -3.99 1.19
C THR A 24 -9.40 -3.36 2.53
N PRO A 25 -10.06 -2.27 2.97
CA PRO A 25 -9.85 -1.73 4.31
C PRO A 25 -10.14 -2.78 5.39
N ARG A 26 -9.26 -2.86 6.38
CA ARG A 26 -9.28 -3.94 7.38
C ARG A 26 -10.49 -3.91 8.29
N ASN A 27 -11.17 -2.78 8.40
CA ASN A 27 -12.38 -2.68 9.19
C ASN A 27 -13.57 -3.40 8.53
N TYR A 28 -13.49 -3.80 7.25
CA TYR A 28 -14.48 -4.69 6.65
C TYR A 28 -14.15 -6.16 6.94
N LEU A 29 -15.10 -6.86 7.55
CA LEU A 29 -14.97 -8.26 7.90
C LEU A 29 -15.48 -9.12 6.74
N VAL A 30 -14.62 -10.01 6.24
CA VAL A 30 -14.90 -10.78 5.01
C VAL A 30 -15.04 -12.27 5.32
N LYS A 31 -16.08 -12.90 4.78
CA LYS A 31 -16.26 -14.36 4.68
C LYS A 31 -16.82 -14.74 3.31
N ASP A 32 -16.26 -15.78 2.71
CA ASP A 32 -16.66 -16.35 1.42
C ASP A 32 -16.75 -15.29 0.31
N GLY A 33 -15.78 -14.37 0.29
CA GLY A 33 -15.71 -13.26 -0.67
C GLY A 33 -16.74 -12.14 -0.48
N LYS A 34 -17.51 -12.16 0.62
CA LYS A 34 -18.51 -11.14 0.95
C LYS A 34 -18.14 -10.37 2.21
N ILE A 35 -18.48 -9.09 2.25
CA ILE A 35 -18.39 -8.29 3.47
C ILE A 35 -19.60 -8.65 4.32
N VAL A 36 -19.35 -9.33 5.44
CA VAL A 36 -20.40 -9.80 6.35
C VAL A 36 -20.67 -8.83 7.49
N ASP A 37 -19.69 -7.98 7.80
CA ASP A 37 -19.78 -7.02 8.89
C ASP A 37 -18.73 -5.91 8.71
N LYS A 38 -18.85 -4.82 9.48
CA LYS A 38 -17.99 -3.65 9.44
C LYS A 38 -17.70 -3.12 10.84
N LEU A 39 -16.43 -3.00 11.15
CA LEU A 39 -15.94 -2.37 12.36
C LEU A 39 -15.90 -0.86 12.25
N SER A 40 -16.34 -0.21 13.31
CA SER A 40 -16.25 1.24 13.51
C SER A 40 -15.61 1.51 14.87
N TRP A 41 -14.74 2.51 14.92
CA TRP A 41 -14.15 2.99 16.16
C TRP A 41 -15.20 3.72 16.99
N LYS A 42 -15.40 3.25 18.23
CA LYS A 42 -16.27 3.90 19.21
C LYS A 42 -15.42 4.75 20.16
N ARG A 43 -15.39 6.06 19.92
CA ARG A 43 -14.53 7.02 20.64
C ARG A 43 -14.69 6.97 22.15
N GLU A 44 -15.93 6.91 22.63
CA GLU A 44 -16.28 6.88 24.06
C GLU A 44 -15.69 5.67 24.78
N LYS A 45 -15.75 4.51 24.13
CA LYS A 45 -15.28 3.23 24.68
C LYS A 45 -13.83 2.91 24.32
N LYS A 46 -13.24 3.68 23.41
CA LYS A 46 -11.91 3.47 22.82
C LYS A 46 -11.71 2.03 22.32
N VAL A 47 -12.68 1.53 21.55
CA VAL A 47 -12.69 0.14 21.03
C VAL A 47 -13.34 0.07 19.65
N TRP A 48 -12.85 -0.86 18.82
CA TRP A 48 -13.46 -1.20 17.53
C TRP A 48 -14.60 -2.19 17.75
N LEU A 49 -15.81 -1.83 17.34
CA LEU A 49 -16.99 -2.68 17.46
C LEU A 49 -17.70 -2.80 16.12
N ASN A 50 -18.43 -3.89 15.95
CA ASN A 50 -19.34 -4.04 14.82
C ASN A 50 -20.63 -3.23 14.99
N GLN A 51 -21.61 -3.47 14.11
CA GLN A 51 -22.89 -2.76 14.11
C GLN A 51 -23.73 -3.12 15.35
N GLU A 52 -23.59 -4.34 15.85
CA GLU A 52 -24.24 -4.85 17.06
C GLU A 52 -23.56 -4.35 18.36
N GLY A 53 -22.41 -3.68 18.26
CA GLY A 53 -21.67 -3.17 19.41
C GLY A 53 -20.78 -4.21 20.09
N GLU A 54 -20.43 -5.27 19.37
CA GLU A 54 -19.63 -6.40 19.84
C GLU A 54 -18.23 -6.40 19.21
N THR A 55 -17.28 -7.07 19.88
CA THR A 55 -15.95 -7.34 19.34
C THR A 55 -16.00 -8.70 18.63
N PRO A 56 -15.76 -8.77 17.31
CA PRO A 56 -15.77 -10.04 16.61
C PRO A 56 -14.68 -10.97 17.10
N THR A 57 -15.01 -12.25 17.27
CA THR A 57 -14.08 -13.30 17.73
C THR A 57 -13.72 -14.31 16.63
N ASP A 58 -14.43 -14.25 15.50
CA ASP A 58 -14.23 -15.15 14.37
C ASP A 58 -12.96 -14.87 13.55
N LYS A 59 -12.57 -15.85 12.73
CA LYS A 59 -11.54 -15.67 11.70
C LYS A 59 -12.18 -15.12 10.43
N TYR A 60 -11.60 -14.03 9.93
CA TYR A 60 -12.00 -13.37 8.70
C TYR A 60 -10.93 -13.51 7.63
N GLU A 61 -11.36 -13.44 6.37
CA GLU A 61 -10.44 -13.49 5.24
C GLU A 61 -9.58 -12.23 5.15
N SER A 62 -8.29 -12.41 4.89
CA SER A 62 -7.35 -11.33 4.58
C SER A 62 -6.90 -11.38 3.12
N ASN A 63 -6.11 -10.38 2.70
CA ASN A 63 -5.57 -10.25 1.34
C ASN A 63 -6.66 -10.24 0.25
N THR A 64 -7.77 -9.58 0.54
CA THR A 64 -8.88 -9.37 -0.38
C THR A 64 -8.77 -8.00 -1.03
N TRP A 65 -9.50 -7.83 -2.13
CA TRP A 65 -9.47 -6.62 -2.93
C TRP A 65 -10.89 -6.11 -3.17
N LEU A 66 -11.10 -4.83 -2.90
CA LEU A 66 -12.36 -4.11 -3.06
C LEU A 66 -12.35 -3.36 -4.40
N ALA A 67 -13.46 -3.44 -5.13
CA ALA A 67 -13.63 -2.66 -6.35
C ALA A 67 -13.70 -1.15 -6.03
N MET A 68 -13.00 -0.34 -6.80
CA MET A 68 -12.91 1.11 -6.57
C MET A 68 -14.29 1.78 -6.68
N ASN A 69 -15.15 1.35 -7.62
CA ASN A 69 -16.52 1.86 -7.72
C ASN A 69 -17.42 1.48 -6.52
N GLN A 70 -17.01 0.52 -5.68
CA GLN A 70 -17.73 0.12 -4.46
C GLN A 70 -17.14 0.72 -3.19
N TRP A 71 -16.14 1.60 -3.28
CA TRP A 71 -15.42 2.08 -2.09
C TRP A 71 -16.32 2.71 -1.02
N MET A 72 -17.33 3.48 -1.44
CA MET A 72 -18.27 4.14 -0.52
C MET A 72 -19.38 3.20 -0.02
N GLU A 73 -19.72 2.18 -0.80
CA GLU A 73 -20.72 1.16 -0.45
C GLU A 73 -20.20 -0.27 -0.70
N PRO A 74 -19.26 -0.75 0.13
CA PRO A 74 -18.62 -2.04 -0.11
C PRO A 74 -19.59 -3.20 0.12
N LYS A 75 -19.61 -4.17 -0.80
CA LYS A 75 -20.48 -5.36 -0.72
C LYS A 75 -19.70 -6.65 -0.88
N GLU A 76 -18.89 -6.72 -1.93
CA GLU A 76 -18.13 -7.91 -2.28
C GLU A 76 -16.65 -7.57 -2.42
N VAL A 77 -15.83 -8.60 -2.27
CA VAL A 77 -14.39 -8.50 -2.48
C VAL A 77 -13.92 -9.66 -3.37
N LYS A 78 -12.75 -9.48 -3.96
CA LYS A 78 -12.09 -10.48 -4.81
C LYS A 78 -10.79 -10.97 -4.16
N LYS A 79 -10.35 -12.16 -4.56
CA LYS A 79 -9.00 -12.66 -4.26
C LYS A 79 -8.01 -12.14 -5.29
N ASN A 80 -6.71 -12.26 -4.99
CA ASN A 80 -5.66 -11.94 -5.95
C ASN A 80 -5.85 -12.74 -7.26
N PRO A 81 -5.69 -12.10 -8.44
CA PRO A 81 -5.86 -12.76 -9.73
C PRO A 81 -4.62 -13.55 -10.16
N TRP A 82 -3.57 -13.62 -9.34
CA TRP A 82 -2.33 -14.31 -9.66
C TRP A 82 -2.12 -15.58 -8.86
N ARG A 83 -1.32 -16.49 -9.41
CA ARG A 83 -0.79 -17.68 -8.73
C ARG A 83 0.73 -17.73 -8.86
N PHE A 84 1.37 -18.43 -7.93
CA PHE A 84 2.80 -18.70 -8.01
C PHE A 84 3.05 -19.98 -8.79
N LEU A 85 4.03 -19.95 -9.71
CA LEU A 85 4.48 -21.10 -10.48
C LEU A 85 5.99 -21.28 -10.30
N ALA A 86 6.38 -22.47 -9.86
CA ALA A 86 7.78 -22.83 -9.72
C ALA A 86 8.38 -23.16 -11.09
N HIS A 87 9.48 -22.49 -11.46
CA HIS A 87 10.27 -22.77 -12.64
C HIS A 87 11.70 -23.14 -12.23
N LEU A 88 12.18 -24.27 -12.74
CA LEU A 88 13.54 -24.72 -12.53
C LEU A 88 14.38 -24.38 -13.76
N HIS A 89 15.47 -23.64 -13.56
CA HIS A 89 16.37 -23.19 -14.60
C HIS A 89 17.69 -23.96 -14.50
N PRO A 90 17.88 -25.04 -15.29
CA PRO A 90 19.14 -25.75 -15.34
C PRO A 90 20.15 -25.00 -16.20
N ARG A 91 21.38 -24.88 -15.70
CA ARG A 91 22.52 -24.44 -16.50
C ARG A 91 23.21 -25.66 -17.11
N LEU A 92 23.28 -25.69 -18.44
CA LEU A 92 23.86 -26.79 -19.19
C LEU A 92 25.34 -26.53 -19.52
N GLU A 93 26.10 -27.60 -19.66
CA GLU A 93 27.42 -27.57 -20.27
C GLU A 93 27.31 -27.09 -21.73
N LEU A 94 28.36 -26.45 -22.27
CA LEU A 94 28.32 -25.88 -23.63
C LEU A 94 28.22 -26.98 -24.70
N ASP A 95 28.97 -28.05 -24.53
CA ASP A 95 29.15 -29.10 -25.55
C ASP A 95 28.38 -30.39 -25.26
N GLU A 96 27.73 -30.50 -24.09
CA GLU A 96 26.99 -31.69 -23.66
C GLU A 96 25.59 -31.32 -23.16
N ARG A 97 24.61 -32.20 -23.37
CA ARG A 97 23.25 -32.04 -22.81
C ARG A 97 23.19 -32.53 -21.36
N HIS A 98 24.07 -31.98 -20.53
CA HIS A 98 24.20 -32.30 -19.11
C HIS A 98 24.24 -31.01 -18.28
N THR A 99 23.73 -31.04 -17.04
CA THR A 99 23.84 -29.89 -16.12
C THR A 99 25.30 -29.68 -15.72
N ILE A 100 25.72 -28.44 -15.48
CA ILE A 100 27.11 -28.17 -15.10
C ILE A 100 27.49 -28.96 -13.84
N ARG A 101 28.59 -29.72 -13.92
CA ARG A 101 29.03 -30.65 -12.87
C ARG A 101 29.93 -30.00 -11.81
N ASN A 102 30.77 -29.04 -12.21
CA ASN A 102 31.81 -28.47 -11.37
C ASN A 102 31.69 -26.93 -11.31
N HIS A 103 30.94 -26.41 -10.36
CA HIS A 103 31.09 -25.02 -9.94
C HIS A 103 31.39 -25.00 -8.43
N GLN A 104 32.53 -24.43 -8.06
CA GLN A 104 32.98 -24.34 -6.66
C GLN A 104 32.15 -23.33 -5.85
N GLU A 105 31.35 -22.47 -6.49
CA GLU A 105 30.71 -21.31 -5.84
C GLU A 105 29.18 -21.20 -6.04
N GLN A 106 28.59 -21.85 -7.05
CA GLN A 106 27.15 -21.75 -7.33
C GLN A 106 26.57 -23.03 -7.92
N GLY A 107 25.38 -23.46 -7.46
CA GLY A 107 24.70 -24.63 -8.02
C GLY A 107 24.31 -24.44 -9.50
N SER A 108 24.17 -25.55 -10.23
CA SER A 108 23.75 -25.57 -11.64
C SER A 108 22.22 -25.53 -11.83
N LEU A 109 21.48 -25.39 -10.73
CA LEU A 109 20.02 -25.32 -10.71
C LEU A 109 19.59 -24.05 -9.96
N PHE A 110 18.72 -23.27 -10.59
CA PHE A 110 18.07 -22.13 -9.97
C PHE A 110 16.55 -22.32 -9.95
N LEU A 111 15.94 -22.23 -8.77
CA LEU A 111 14.50 -22.29 -8.62
C LEU A 111 13.93 -20.88 -8.50
N GLU A 112 13.02 -20.55 -9.41
CA GLU A 112 12.28 -19.31 -9.41
C GLU A 112 10.80 -19.58 -9.07
N ASN A 113 10.19 -18.74 -8.23
CA ASN A 113 8.75 -18.70 -8.05
C ASN A 113 8.18 -17.53 -8.84
N SER A 114 7.81 -17.79 -10.10
CA SER A 114 7.21 -16.79 -10.99
C SER A 114 5.77 -16.48 -10.57
N VAL A 115 5.29 -15.30 -10.95
CA VAL A 115 3.90 -14.87 -10.72
C VAL A 115 3.16 -14.90 -12.05
N GLN A 116 2.09 -15.69 -12.13
CA GLN A 116 1.22 -15.75 -13.30
C GLN A 116 -0.12 -15.08 -13.00
N MET A 117 -0.44 -14.04 -13.77
CA MET A 117 -1.75 -13.39 -13.77
C MET A 117 -2.80 -14.22 -14.51
N LYS A 118 -4.05 -14.21 -14.03
CA LYS A 118 -5.20 -14.78 -14.73
C LYS A 118 -5.43 -14.03 -16.06
N THR A 119 -5.71 -14.76 -17.13
CA THR A 119 -6.10 -14.19 -18.42
C THR A 119 -7.26 -13.22 -18.28
N GLY A 120 -7.20 -12.08 -19.00
CA GLY A 120 -8.20 -11.01 -18.94
C GLY A 120 -7.99 -10.02 -17.78
N THR A 121 -6.93 -10.18 -16.97
CA THR A 121 -6.58 -9.23 -15.91
C THR A 121 -5.26 -8.51 -16.20
N CYS A 122 -5.09 -7.32 -15.64
CA CYS A 122 -3.87 -6.52 -15.75
C CYS A 122 -3.47 -5.94 -14.39
N LEU A 123 -2.21 -5.52 -14.27
CA LEU A 123 -1.77 -4.65 -13.19
C LEU A 123 -2.14 -3.20 -13.52
N VAL A 124 -2.59 -2.47 -12.51
CA VAL A 124 -2.97 -1.06 -12.65
C VAL A 124 -2.04 -0.22 -11.78
N TYR A 125 -1.51 0.85 -12.37
CA TYR A 125 -0.70 1.84 -11.69
C TYR A 125 -1.28 3.23 -11.94
N LEU A 126 -1.48 3.99 -10.86
CA LEU A 126 -1.88 5.39 -10.97
C LEU A 126 -0.63 6.24 -11.15
N SER A 127 -0.58 7.03 -12.22
CA SER A 127 0.58 7.85 -12.54
C SER A 127 0.18 9.25 -13.00
N ASN A 128 0.99 10.25 -12.65
CA ASN A 128 0.91 11.59 -13.24
C ASN A 128 1.92 11.78 -14.39
N THR A 129 2.57 10.72 -14.81
CA THR A 129 3.52 10.69 -15.92
C THR A 129 3.08 9.62 -16.91
N LYS A 130 2.80 10.05 -18.14
CA LYS A 130 2.46 9.14 -19.24
C LYS A 130 3.73 8.44 -19.74
N LEU A 131 3.59 7.16 -20.09
CA LEU A 131 4.59 6.39 -20.81
C LEU A 131 4.11 6.18 -22.25
N ASP A 132 5.06 6.02 -23.16
CA ASP A 132 4.74 5.58 -24.52
C ASP A 132 4.22 4.14 -24.47
N PRO A 133 3.21 3.79 -25.27
CA PRO A 133 2.71 2.42 -25.30
C PRO A 133 3.75 1.47 -25.90
N GLY A 134 3.90 0.27 -25.33
CA GLY A 134 4.79 -0.74 -25.88
C GLY A 134 5.31 -1.75 -24.87
N TRP A 135 6.34 -2.50 -25.28
CA TRP A 135 6.92 -3.58 -24.48
C TRP A 135 8.04 -3.08 -23.55
N TYR A 136 7.86 -3.27 -22.25
CA TYR A 136 8.82 -2.88 -21.22
C TYR A 136 9.28 -4.09 -20.42
N ARG A 137 10.55 -4.06 -19.98
CA ARG A 137 11.05 -5.00 -18.97
C ARG A 137 10.39 -4.69 -17.63
N PHE A 138 9.82 -5.70 -17.00
CA PHE A 138 9.13 -5.55 -15.72
C PHE A 138 9.39 -6.76 -14.82
N GLY A 139 9.97 -6.52 -13.65
CA GLY A 139 10.38 -7.58 -12.72
C GLY A 139 11.80 -8.11 -12.97
N GLY A 140 12.03 -9.38 -12.61
CA GLY A 140 13.30 -10.10 -12.79
C GLY A 140 13.35 -10.89 -14.10
N GLU A 141 14.44 -11.63 -14.32
CA GLU A 141 14.57 -12.67 -15.36
C GLU A 141 14.18 -12.29 -16.80
N GLY A 142 14.21 -10.99 -17.14
CA GLY A 142 13.93 -10.50 -18.49
C GLY A 142 12.44 -10.52 -18.88
N HIS A 143 11.53 -10.65 -17.91
CA HIS A 143 10.10 -10.58 -18.18
C HIS A 143 9.69 -9.26 -18.84
N MET A 144 8.78 -9.38 -19.82
CA MET A 144 8.27 -8.28 -20.63
C MET A 144 6.77 -8.11 -20.39
N VAL A 145 6.30 -6.87 -20.37
CA VAL A 145 4.88 -6.51 -20.28
C VAL A 145 4.54 -5.46 -21.32
N ASP A 146 3.34 -5.54 -21.89
CA ASP A 146 2.76 -4.46 -22.68
C ASP A 146 2.23 -3.39 -21.72
N VAL A 147 2.72 -2.16 -21.87
CA VAL A 147 2.33 -1.01 -21.06
C VAL A 147 1.48 -0.08 -21.91
N ARG A 148 0.36 0.35 -21.34
CA ARG A 148 -0.53 1.37 -21.91
C ARG A 148 -0.92 2.36 -20.82
N CYS A 149 -1.19 3.59 -21.22
CA CYS A 149 -1.62 4.64 -20.30
C CYS A 149 -2.99 5.14 -20.71
N GLU A 150 -3.99 4.83 -19.88
CA GLU A 150 -5.34 5.35 -20.02
C GLU A 150 -5.51 6.60 -19.14
N PRO A 151 -6.10 7.70 -19.66
CA PRO A 151 -6.49 8.83 -18.83
C PRO A 151 -7.48 8.39 -17.74
N ILE A 152 -7.30 8.91 -16.53
CA ILE A 152 -8.26 8.72 -15.45
C ILE A 152 -9.52 9.52 -15.78
N ARG A 153 -10.69 8.88 -15.80
CA ARG A 153 -11.98 9.50 -16.08
C ARG A 153 -12.45 10.37 -14.92
N SER A 154 -13.39 11.29 -15.19
CA SER A 154 -13.78 12.38 -14.29
C SER A 154 -14.22 11.93 -12.90
N THR A 155 -15.05 10.88 -12.78
CA THR A 155 -15.57 10.42 -11.48
C THR A 155 -14.46 9.92 -10.55
N LEU A 156 -13.60 9.03 -11.06
CA LEU A 156 -12.46 8.53 -10.30
C LEU A 156 -11.44 9.64 -10.02
N HIS A 157 -11.20 10.52 -10.99
CA HIS A 157 -10.31 11.66 -10.81
C HIS A 157 -10.78 12.56 -9.66
N ILE A 158 -12.06 12.93 -9.65
CA ILE A 158 -12.67 13.73 -8.56
C ILE A 158 -12.50 13.01 -7.24
N PHE A 159 -12.76 11.70 -7.19
CA PHE A 159 -12.64 10.92 -5.96
C PHE A 159 -11.20 10.90 -5.40
N LEU A 160 -10.19 10.77 -6.25
CA LEU A 160 -8.77 10.81 -5.84
C LEU A 160 -8.32 12.20 -5.34
N GLN A 161 -9.08 13.25 -5.64
CA GLN A 161 -8.83 14.64 -5.23
C GLN A 161 -9.53 15.00 -3.90
N VAL A 162 -10.36 14.11 -3.35
CA VAL A 162 -11.08 14.36 -2.10
C VAL A 162 -10.10 14.35 -0.91
N PRO A 163 -10.20 15.32 0.01
CA PRO A 163 -9.48 15.28 1.28
C PRO A 163 -9.68 13.97 2.03
N VAL A 164 -8.61 13.39 2.55
CA VAL A 164 -8.69 12.10 3.26
C VAL A 164 -9.47 12.20 4.59
N GLY A 165 -9.58 13.40 5.17
CA GLY A 165 -10.36 13.66 6.38
C GLY A 165 -9.68 13.15 7.65
N ASN A 166 -10.50 12.85 8.66
CA ASN A 166 -10.06 12.29 9.95
C ASN A 166 -10.01 10.76 9.95
N THR A 167 -10.55 10.11 8.92
CA THR A 167 -10.66 8.66 8.83
C THR A 167 -10.34 8.23 7.42
N PHE A 168 -9.33 7.37 7.28
CA PHE A 168 -8.89 6.92 5.95
C PHE A 168 -8.28 5.54 6.02
N ALA A 169 -8.23 4.88 4.86
CA ALA A 169 -7.49 3.64 4.67
C ALA A 169 -6.36 3.82 3.68
N LEU A 170 -5.23 3.16 3.97
CA LEU A 170 -4.12 3.07 3.02
C LEU A 170 -4.46 2.04 1.94
N ILE A 171 -4.35 2.40 0.66
CA ILE A 171 -4.47 1.44 -0.45
C ILE A 171 -3.10 1.00 -0.98
N THR A 172 -2.01 1.57 -0.46
CA THR A 172 -0.63 1.11 -0.67
C THR A 172 0.11 1.08 0.67
N PRO A 173 1.25 0.37 0.79
CA PRO A 173 2.00 0.35 2.04
C PRO A 173 2.45 1.74 2.50
N GLY A 174 2.21 2.07 3.76
CA GLY A 174 2.66 3.31 4.40
C GLY A 174 4.08 3.17 4.92
N VAL A 175 5.03 3.88 4.31
CA VAL A 175 6.43 3.88 4.76
C VAL A 175 6.67 5.14 5.58
N TRP A 176 6.53 5.02 6.90
CA TRP A 176 6.60 6.13 7.83
C TRP A 176 7.83 6.08 8.74
N GLY A 177 8.06 7.18 9.46
CA GLY A 177 9.14 7.33 10.42
C GLY A 177 10.29 8.16 9.87
N SER A 178 11.46 7.99 10.47
CA SER A 178 12.63 8.77 10.13
C SER A 178 13.50 8.07 9.10
N ASN A 179 14.61 8.71 8.70
CA ASN A 179 15.63 8.06 7.87
C ASN A 179 16.28 6.86 8.57
N ARG A 180 16.12 6.71 9.91
CA ARG A 180 16.68 5.61 10.69
C ARG A 180 15.65 4.57 11.11
N LEU A 181 14.48 5.00 11.58
CA LEU A 181 13.47 4.14 12.21
C LEU A 181 12.19 4.09 11.40
N SER A 182 11.60 2.89 11.29
CA SER A 182 10.24 2.71 10.77
C SER A 182 9.22 2.98 11.88
N LYS A 183 8.17 3.74 11.59
CA LYS A 183 7.08 4.05 12.54
C LYS A 183 5.71 3.73 11.94
N ARG A 184 4.66 3.80 12.77
CA ARG A 184 3.26 3.62 12.35
C ARG A 184 2.61 4.92 11.88
N GLU A 185 3.22 6.05 12.18
CA GLU A 185 2.77 7.40 11.84
C GLU A 185 3.96 8.18 11.25
N PRO A 186 3.70 9.14 10.34
CA PRO A 186 4.72 10.04 9.85
C PRO A 186 5.23 10.96 10.96
N VAL A 187 6.52 11.27 10.88
CA VAL A 187 7.18 12.27 11.71
C VAL A 187 7.66 13.41 10.84
N GLU A 188 7.64 14.62 11.39
CA GLU A 188 8.12 15.79 10.69
C GLU A 188 9.64 15.70 10.49
N LEU A 189 10.08 15.56 9.24
CA LEU A 189 11.49 15.64 8.89
C LEU A 189 11.89 17.09 8.69
N LYS A 190 12.47 17.70 9.72
CA LYS A 190 13.13 19.01 9.58
C LYS A 190 14.46 18.86 8.86
N LYS A 191 14.90 19.91 8.15
CA LYS A 191 16.30 20.03 7.72
C LYS A 191 17.18 19.93 8.96
N ARG A 192 17.90 18.82 9.07
CA ARG A 192 18.79 18.53 10.20
C ARG A 192 20.20 18.88 9.74
N ASP A 193 20.89 19.66 10.56
CA ASP A 193 22.33 19.88 10.39
C ASP A 193 23.09 18.57 10.67
N GLU A 194 24.31 18.42 10.17
CA GLU A 194 25.09 17.17 10.23
C GLU A 194 25.28 16.68 11.69
N THR A 195 25.35 17.64 12.62
CA THR A 195 25.50 17.41 14.07
C THR A 195 24.25 16.86 14.76
N PHE A 196 23.09 16.85 14.10
CA PHE A 196 21.83 16.38 14.72
C PHE A 196 21.92 14.92 15.17
N TYR A 197 22.56 14.07 14.37
CA TYR A 197 22.71 12.65 14.68
C TYR A 197 23.89 12.32 15.61
N GLU A 198 24.68 13.31 16.01
CA GLU A 198 25.76 13.18 16.99
C GLU A 198 25.25 13.27 18.44
N GLN A 199 24.01 13.73 18.62
CA GLN A 199 23.35 13.76 19.92
C GLN A 199 22.99 12.34 20.39
N ALA A 200 22.93 12.14 21.71
CA ALA A 200 22.72 10.81 22.28
C ALA A 200 21.39 10.15 21.87
N GLU A 201 20.33 10.94 21.59
CA GLU A 201 18.98 10.45 21.24
C GLU A 201 18.19 11.45 20.37
N PRO A 202 18.59 11.66 19.10
CA PRO A 202 17.97 12.62 18.20
C PRO A 202 16.48 12.36 17.93
N GLU A 203 16.05 11.10 18.07
CA GLU A 203 14.68 10.68 17.82
C GLU A 203 13.68 11.20 18.87
N LYS A 204 14.13 11.58 20.07
CA LYS A 204 13.27 12.18 21.11
C LYS A 204 12.70 13.54 20.73
N GLN A 205 13.31 14.21 19.75
CA GLN A 205 12.88 15.51 19.26
C GLN A 205 11.90 15.39 18.08
N GLU A 206 11.58 14.16 17.64
CA GLU A 206 10.66 13.92 16.54
C GLU A 206 9.23 14.22 16.96
N LYS A 207 8.54 15.02 16.15
CA LYS A 207 7.12 15.32 16.32
C LYS A 207 6.34 14.54 15.28
N ASN A 208 5.29 13.84 15.72
CA ASN A 208 4.34 13.24 14.79
C ASN A 208 3.64 14.36 14.02
N VAL A 209 3.43 14.11 12.72
CA VAL A 209 2.71 15.05 11.86
C VAL A 209 1.22 15.06 12.20
N TRP A 210 0.69 13.91 12.60
CA TRP A 210 -0.71 13.70 12.93
C TRP A 210 -0.85 13.28 14.38
N LYS A 211 -2.00 13.56 14.99
CA LYS A 211 -2.41 12.96 16.27
C LYS A 211 -3.31 11.77 15.99
N LEU A 212 -2.79 10.58 16.25
CA LEU A 212 -3.49 9.33 16.04
C LEU A 212 -4.45 9.04 17.21
N GLU A 213 -5.73 8.92 16.91
CA GLU A 213 -6.75 8.51 17.88
C GLU A 213 -6.84 6.98 17.95
N ALA A 214 -6.90 6.32 16.79
CA ALA A 214 -6.94 4.87 16.68
C ALA A 214 -6.34 4.37 15.36
N LEU A 215 -5.84 3.14 15.39
CA LEU A 215 -5.25 2.47 14.24
C LEU A 215 -5.73 1.02 14.18
N PHE A 216 -6.27 0.62 13.03
CA PHE A 216 -6.60 -0.77 12.75
C PHE A 216 -5.67 -1.32 11.68
N THR A 217 -4.67 -2.08 12.12
CA THR A 217 -3.55 -2.55 11.30
C THR A 217 -3.22 -4.00 11.61
N ASP A 218 -2.39 -4.60 10.77
CA ASP A 218 -1.80 -5.93 10.97
C ASP A 218 -0.29 -5.81 11.13
N ARG A 219 0.40 -6.95 11.14
CA ARG A 219 1.85 -7.06 11.19
C ARG A 219 2.48 -6.19 10.10
N PRO A 220 3.57 -5.47 10.43
CA PRO A 220 4.29 -4.69 9.44
C PRO A 220 4.90 -5.60 8.37
N ILE A 221 5.01 -5.09 7.15
CA ILE A 221 5.56 -5.83 6.01
C ILE A 221 6.97 -5.33 5.66
N PRO A 222 7.91 -6.22 5.29
CA PRO A 222 9.21 -5.80 4.80
C PRO A 222 9.07 -4.92 3.55
N PHE A 223 9.79 -3.81 3.51
CA PHE A 223 9.84 -2.90 2.37
C PHE A 223 11.30 -2.61 2.02
N ARG A 224 11.68 -2.96 0.78
CA ARG A 224 13.04 -2.78 0.28
C ARG A 224 13.00 -2.71 -1.25
N TYR A 225 13.92 -1.95 -1.82
CA TYR A 225 14.00 -1.73 -3.26
C TYR A 225 15.44 -1.66 -3.75
N ARG A 226 15.64 -1.78 -5.06
CA ARG A 226 16.94 -1.64 -5.70
C ARG A 226 17.21 -0.15 -5.97
N LEU A 227 18.38 0.34 -5.56
CA LEU A 227 18.85 1.69 -5.86
C LEU A 227 19.64 1.76 -7.19
N GLY A 228 19.96 0.60 -7.78
CA GLY A 228 20.86 0.53 -8.93
C GLY A 228 22.33 0.55 -8.49
N GLY A 229 23.23 0.91 -9.40
CA GLY A 229 24.68 0.92 -9.18
C GLY A 229 25.45 0.71 -10.48
N LYS A 230 26.72 1.13 -10.51
CA LYS A 230 27.66 0.79 -11.60
C LYS A 230 28.43 -0.47 -11.19
N GLY A 231 28.55 -1.45 -12.10
CA GLY A 231 29.28 -2.71 -11.85
C GLY A 231 28.39 -3.90 -11.48
N GLU A 232 29.01 -4.96 -10.96
CA GLU A 232 28.34 -6.23 -10.64
C GLU A 232 27.46 -6.17 -9.38
N THR A 233 27.76 -5.28 -8.44
CA THR A 233 27.02 -5.12 -7.19
C THR A 233 25.90 -4.09 -7.33
N LYS A 234 24.65 -4.56 -7.34
CA LYS A 234 23.46 -3.70 -7.27
C LYS A 234 23.20 -3.31 -5.82
N LEU A 235 23.16 -2.01 -5.53
CA LEU A 235 22.87 -1.51 -4.19
C LEU A 235 21.37 -1.68 -3.87
N MET A 236 21.09 -2.22 -2.70
CA MET A 236 19.74 -2.30 -2.15
C MET A 236 19.51 -1.13 -1.18
N SER A 237 18.28 -0.63 -1.12
CA SER A 237 17.87 0.32 -0.10
C SER A 237 18.05 -0.27 1.30
N ARG A 238 17.96 0.59 2.31
CA ARG A 238 17.76 0.17 3.70
C ARG A 238 16.50 -0.70 3.77
N GLY A 239 16.55 -1.77 4.55
CA GLY A 239 15.36 -2.57 4.86
C GLY A 239 14.46 -1.81 5.83
N ARG A 240 13.17 -1.69 5.49
CA ARG A 240 12.15 -1.04 6.32
C ARG A 240 11.00 -1.98 6.64
N TYR A 241 10.22 -1.59 7.64
CA TYR A 241 8.95 -2.22 7.96
C TYR A 241 7.83 -1.22 7.69
N ALA A 242 7.06 -1.46 6.64
CA ALA A 242 5.94 -0.61 6.25
C ALA A 242 4.65 -1.02 6.97
N VAL A 243 3.78 -0.05 7.19
CA VAL A 243 2.39 -0.30 7.54
C VAL A 243 1.71 -0.91 6.30
N PRO A 244 1.04 -2.07 6.42
CA PRO A 244 0.45 -2.73 5.26
C PRO A 244 -0.70 -1.91 4.65
N ALA A 245 -0.98 -2.14 3.37
CA ALA A 245 -2.21 -1.65 2.76
C ALA A 245 -3.45 -2.29 3.44
N GLY A 246 -4.57 -1.61 3.35
CA GLY A 246 -5.81 -1.89 4.08
C GLY A 246 -5.82 -1.35 5.52
N THR A 247 -4.70 -0.86 6.05
CA THR A 247 -4.68 -0.25 7.40
C THR A 247 -5.57 0.98 7.46
N VAL A 248 -6.36 1.07 8.52
CA VAL A 248 -7.32 2.15 8.78
C VAL A 248 -6.79 3.06 9.88
N TYR A 249 -6.75 4.36 9.60
CA TYR A 249 -6.38 5.42 10.53
C TYR A 249 -7.61 6.18 10.97
N VAL A 250 -7.66 6.52 12.27
CA VAL A 250 -8.58 7.51 12.86
C VAL A 250 -7.73 8.56 13.54
N LEU A 251 -7.87 9.81 13.12
CA LEU A 251 -7.12 10.96 13.62
C LEU A 251 -8.00 11.83 14.51
N GLU A 252 -7.37 12.49 15.49
CA GLU A 252 -8.06 13.51 16.31
C GLU A 252 -8.45 14.73 15.46
N GLU A 253 -7.59 15.12 14.51
CA GLU A 253 -7.76 16.27 13.63
C GLU A 253 -7.76 15.82 12.16
N PRO A 254 -8.64 16.38 11.31
CA PRO A 254 -8.73 15.98 9.91
C PRO A 254 -7.56 16.49 9.08
N ILE A 255 -7.12 15.68 8.10
CA ILE A 255 -6.22 16.15 7.05
C ILE A 255 -7.08 16.71 5.90
N ASN A 256 -7.10 18.04 5.77
CA ASN A 256 -7.94 18.78 4.83
C ASN A 256 -7.37 18.82 3.40
N GLN A 257 -6.63 17.80 3.00
CA GLN A 257 -6.01 17.70 1.68
C GLN A 257 -5.98 16.24 1.20
N PRO A 258 -6.09 15.99 -0.11
CA PRO A 258 -5.92 14.66 -0.67
C PRO A 258 -4.47 14.18 -0.51
N TRP A 259 -4.26 12.87 -0.60
CA TRP A 259 -2.94 12.27 -0.42
C TRP A 259 -1.87 12.85 -1.36
N GLN A 260 -2.25 13.16 -2.60
CA GLN A 260 -1.33 13.70 -3.60
C GLN A 260 -0.67 15.03 -3.16
N ASP A 261 -1.30 15.76 -2.25
CA ASP A 261 -0.85 17.08 -1.76
C ASP A 261 -0.13 17.00 -0.41
N TRP A 262 0.05 15.78 0.14
CA TRP A 262 0.80 15.59 1.38
C TRP A 262 2.25 16.05 1.24
N ASP A 263 2.81 16.61 2.31
CA ASP A 263 4.21 17.07 2.28
C ASP A 263 5.15 15.87 2.12
N VAL A 264 6.12 15.98 1.23
CA VAL A 264 7.18 14.99 1.03
C VAL A 264 8.02 14.78 2.31
N ASN A 265 8.07 15.77 3.21
CA ASN A 265 8.76 15.68 4.50
C ASN A 265 8.06 14.77 5.51
N TRP A 266 6.86 14.27 5.21
CA TRP A 266 6.19 13.25 6.04
C TRP A 266 6.74 11.83 5.77
N PHE A 267 7.56 11.69 4.73
CA PHE A 267 8.10 10.41 4.26
C PHE A 267 9.61 10.38 4.48
N PRO A 268 10.19 9.22 4.85
CA PRO A 268 11.65 9.06 4.88
C PRO A 268 12.32 9.52 3.57
N GLN A 269 13.39 10.28 3.71
CA GLN A 269 14.18 10.85 2.62
C GLN A 269 15.46 10.04 2.43
N GLU A 270 15.33 8.89 1.78
CA GLU A 270 16.46 8.03 1.39
C GLU A 270 16.35 7.60 -0.09
N GLY A 271 17.22 8.16 -0.93
CA GLY A 271 17.18 7.87 -2.38
C GLY A 271 15.92 8.40 -3.06
N PRO A 272 15.19 7.59 -3.87
CA PRO A 272 13.96 8.01 -4.52
C PRO A 272 12.88 8.45 -3.52
N SER A 273 12.12 9.47 -3.88
CA SER A 273 11.01 9.94 -3.06
C SER A 273 9.94 8.86 -2.92
N LEU A 274 9.77 8.36 -1.69
CA LEU A 274 8.77 7.33 -1.36
C LEU A 274 7.34 7.81 -1.63
N LYS A 275 7.05 9.10 -1.41
CA LYS A 275 5.79 9.70 -1.84
C LYS A 275 5.60 9.61 -3.36
N ARG A 276 6.63 9.94 -4.15
CA ARG A 276 6.54 9.82 -5.61
C ARG A 276 6.39 8.38 -6.08
N TRP A 277 6.82 7.40 -5.28
CA TRP A 277 6.58 5.97 -5.48
C TRP A 277 5.26 5.47 -4.90
N GLY A 278 4.36 6.38 -4.54
CA GLY A 278 3.00 6.01 -4.20
C GLY A 278 2.83 5.45 -2.81
N CYS A 279 3.88 5.41 -1.99
CA CYS A 279 3.79 4.88 -0.63
C CYS A 279 2.75 5.66 0.18
N GLY A 280 1.96 4.93 0.96
CA GLY A 280 0.96 5.48 1.85
C GLY A 280 -0.19 6.21 1.16
N LEU A 281 -0.42 5.98 -0.14
CA LEU A 281 -1.61 6.44 -0.84
C LEU A 281 -2.85 6.05 -0.03
N ALA A 282 -3.64 7.05 0.33
CA ALA A 282 -4.75 6.96 1.26
C ALA A 282 -6.04 7.48 0.62
N LEU A 283 -7.15 6.85 0.99
CA LEU A 283 -8.50 7.23 0.56
C LEU A 283 -9.41 7.45 1.78
N PRO A 284 -10.32 8.43 1.74
CA PRO A 284 -11.23 8.70 2.85
C PRO A 284 -12.10 7.48 3.15
N LEU A 285 -12.33 7.22 4.44
CA LEU A 285 -13.13 6.10 4.92
C LEU A 285 -14.04 6.55 6.08
N PRO A 286 -15.08 7.37 5.82
CA PRO A 286 -15.95 7.92 6.86
C PRO A 286 -16.63 6.84 7.72
N SER A 287 -16.83 5.65 7.14
CA SER A 287 -17.43 4.52 7.82
C SER A 287 -16.57 3.89 8.92
N ALA A 288 -15.33 4.34 9.11
CA ALA A 288 -14.43 3.82 10.14
C ALA A 288 -14.75 4.38 11.54
N VAL A 289 -15.58 5.41 11.65
CA VAL A 289 -16.06 5.97 12.92
C VAL A 289 -17.59 5.95 12.89
N ASP A 290 -18.19 5.77 14.06
CA ASP A 290 -19.64 5.81 14.19
C ASP A 290 -20.18 7.23 13.87
N PRO A 291 -21.12 7.38 12.92
CA PRO A 291 -21.71 8.68 12.58
C PRO A 291 -22.37 9.39 13.78
N PHE A 292 -22.76 8.67 14.83
CA PHE A 292 -23.39 9.26 16.02
C PHE A 292 -22.39 9.81 17.05
N SER A 293 -21.08 9.57 16.88
CA SER A 293 -20.05 10.01 17.84
C SER A 293 -19.63 11.49 17.73
N ASN A 294 -20.15 12.24 16.75
CA ASN A 294 -19.87 13.68 16.58
C ASN A 294 -20.83 14.58 17.40
N LEU A 295 -21.80 14.02 18.11
CA LEU A 295 -22.59 14.76 19.09
C LEU A 295 -21.80 14.84 20.40
N SER A 296 -20.83 15.76 20.48
CA SER A 296 -20.32 16.18 21.79
C SER A 296 -21.48 16.82 22.57
N PRO A 297 -21.77 16.39 23.81
CA PRO A 297 -22.70 17.12 24.65
C PRO A 297 -22.01 18.42 25.02
N HIS A 298 -22.45 19.54 24.43
CA HIS A 298 -22.20 20.83 25.03
C HIS A 298 -22.76 20.76 26.45
N ARG A 299 -21.85 20.78 27.44
CA ARG A 299 -22.18 21.04 28.83
C ARG A 299 -22.79 22.44 28.89
N GLU A 300 -24.11 22.52 28.87
CA GLU A 300 -24.83 23.65 29.44
C GLU A 300 -24.66 23.56 30.96
N ASN A 301 -23.69 24.31 31.47
CA ASN A 301 -23.74 24.81 32.85
C ASN A 301 -24.08 26.29 32.75
N ALA A 302 -25.33 26.62 33.08
CA ALA A 302 -25.78 27.91 33.57
C ALA A 302 -26.68 27.65 34.79
#